data_AF-A0A2E9VEJ6-F1
#
_entry.id   AF-A0A2E9VEJ6-F1
#
_cell.length_a   1.000
_cell.length_b   1.000
_cell.length_c   1.000
_cell.angle_alpha   90.00
_cell.angle_beta   90.00
_cell.angle_gamma   90.00
#
_symmetry.space_group_name_H-M   'P 1'
#
loop_
_entity.id
_entity.type
_entity.pdbx_description
1 polymer ?
#
loop_
_entity_poly.entity_id
_entity_poly.type
_entity_poly.pdbx_seq_one_letter_code
_entity_poly.pdbx_strand_id
1 'polypeptide(L)'
;MLVNEIINAKDLPVIEFDGIIVGGGGAGMRASLQLAESGLNTAVISKVFPTRSHTVSAQGGITCAIQSDDPNDDWRWHMFDTVKGSDYIGDQEAIEYMCSEGPKAVFELEHMGLPFSRTEEGRIYQRPFGGQSKDYGKGGQATRTCAAADRTGHSLLHTLYQANLKAGTNFLNEWFAVDMVLNSDGAVVGVIAFEIETGKIYYIKSKATV
;
A
#
# COMPACT_ATOMS: atom_id res chain seq x y z
N MET A 1 8.18 23.99 20.78
CA MET A 1 8.62 22.90 21.65
C MET A 1 9.79 23.41 22.48
N LEU A 2 9.62 23.58 23.79
CA LEU A 2 10.73 23.92 24.67
C LEU A 2 11.56 22.64 24.86
N VAL A 3 12.83 22.69 24.49
CA VAL A 3 13.73 21.53 24.35
C VAL A 3 14.02 20.80 25.69
N ASN A 4 13.45 21.27 26.80
CA ASN A 4 13.81 20.85 28.17
C ASN A 4 12.62 20.33 29.01
N GLU A 5 11.43 20.15 28.44
CA GLU A 5 10.30 19.54 29.19
C GLU A 5 10.28 18.02 28.99
N ILE A 6 10.45 17.28 30.10
CA ILE A 6 10.22 15.83 30.13
C ILE A 6 8.71 15.60 30.13
N ILE A 7 8.22 15.01 29.05
CA ILE A 7 6.80 14.66 28.92
C ILE A 7 6.56 13.34 29.64
N ASN A 8 5.66 13.35 30.62
CA ASN A 8 5.20 12.14 31.25
C ASN A 8 4.12 11.49 30.38
N ALA A 9 4.42 10.32 29.82
CA ALA A 9 3.52 9.59 28.93
C ALA A 9 2.15 9.29 29.55
N LYS A 10 2.03 9.23 30.89
CA LYS A 10 0.76 9.02 31.59
C LYS A 10 -0.22 10.20 31.49
N ASP A 11 0.31 11.39 31.22
CA ASP A 11 -0.47 12.63 31.17
C ASP A 11 -0.85 13.01 29.73
N LEU A 12 -0.46 12.19 28.74
CA LEU A 12 -0.80 12.42 27.35
C LEU A 12 -2.28 12.12 27.09
N PRO A 13 -2.98 12.95 26.29
CA PRO A 13 -4.29 12.60 25.78
C PRO A 13 -4.22 11.31 24.95
N VAL A 14 -5.18 10.41 25.18
CA VAL A 14 -5.24 9.10 24.53
C VAL A 14 -6.34 9.08 23.48
N ILE A 15 -6.02 8.58 22.29
CA ILE A 15 -6.98 8.25 21.23
C ILE A 15 -6.88 6.75 20.98
N GLU A 16 -8.02 6.06 20.93
CA GLU A 16 -8.05 4.59 20.78
C GLU A 16 -8.66 4.17 19.43
N PHE A 17 -8.00 3.21 18.78
CA PHE A 17 -8.45 2.54 17.57
C PHE A 17 -8.28 1.02 17.73
N ASP A 18 -8.99 0.21 16.94
CA ASP A 18 -8.71 -1.23 16.87
C ASP A 18 -7.38 -1.48 16.14
N GLY A 19 -7.18 -0.80 15.01
CA GLY A 19 -5.95 -0.84 14.22
C GLY A 19 -5.49 0.55 13.79
N ILE A 20 -4.18 0.78 13.81
CA ILE A 20 -3.56 1.99 13.28
C ILE A 20 -2.55 1.65 12.20
N ILE A 21 -2.46 2.51 11.19
CA ILE A 21 -1.54 2.41 10.07
C ILE A 21 -0.66 3.67 10.06
N VAL A 22 0.65 3.50 10.18
CA VAL A 22 1.61 4.60 10.11
C VAL A 22 2.09 4.78 8.67
N GLY A 23 1.31 5.53 7.88
CA GLY A 23 1.67 5.99 6.54
C GLY A 23 0.51 5.98 5.55
N GLY A 24 0.23 7.13 4.92
CA GLY A 24 -0.83 7.28 3.91
C GLY A 24 -0.43 6.92 2.47
N GLY A 25 0.50 5.98 2.27
CA GLY A 25 0.92 5.51 0.95
C GLY A 25 0.01 4.42 0.37
N GLY A 26 0.37 3.86 -0.79
CA GLY A 26 -0.44 2.79 -1.42
C GLY A 26 -0.65 1.57 -0.52
N ALA A 27 0.43 1.07 0.13
CA ALA A 27 0.36 -0.05 1.06
C ALA A 27 -0.51 0.27 2.28
N GLY A 28 -0.24 1.40 2.94
CA GLY A 28 -0.99 1.81 4.13
C GLY A 28 -2.47 2.02 3.84
N MET A 29 -2.81 2.67 2.72
CA MET A 29 -4.21 2.86 2.34
C MET A 29 -4.92 1.58 1.90
N ARG A 30 -4.22 0.61 1.29
CA ARG A 30 -4.84 -0.70 1.00
C ARG A 30 -5.08 -1.49 2.28
N ALA A 31 -4.14 -1.46 3.23
CA ALA A 31 -4.28 -2.13 4.53
C ALA A 31 -5.42 -1.51 5.36
N SER A 32 -5.46 -0.18 5.48
CA SER A 32 -6.51 0.52 6.21
C SER A 32 -7.89 0.29 5.61
N LEU A 33 -7.99 0.26 4.27
CA LEU A 33 -9.23 -0.06 3.58
C LEU A 33 -9.75 -1.43 3.99
N GLN A 34 -8.89 -2.46 3.98
CA GLN A 34 -9.32 -3.82 4.34
C GLN A 34 -9.76 -3.91 5.80
N LEU A 35 -9.05 -3.25 6.71
CA LEU A 35 -9.39 -3.22 8.14
C LEU A 35 -10.73 -2.51 8.36
N ALA A 36 -10.95 -1.37 7.71
CA ALA A 36 -12.21 -0.62 7.79
C ALA A 36 -13.38 -1.41 7.20
N GLU A 37 -13.22 -2.04 6.03
CA GLU A 37 -14.25 -2.90 5.42
C GLU A 37 -14.56 -4.14 6.27
N SER A 38 -13.62 -4.57 7.12
CA SER A 38 -13.83 -5.65 8.09
C SER A 38 -14.57 -5.18 9.36
N GLY A 39 -14.98 -3.90 9.43
CA GLY A 39 -15.73 -3.33 10.54
C GLY A 39 -14.88 -2.86 11.73
N LEU A 40 -13.56 -2.75 11.56
CA LEU A 40 -12.65 -2.32 12.63
C LEU A 40 -12.51 -0.79 12.64
N ASN A 41 -12.53 -0.19 13.83
CA ASN A 41 -12.26 1.24 13.97
C ASN A 41 -10.78 1.51 13.65
N THR A 42 -10.52 2.03 12.45
CA THR A 42 -9.18 2.09 11.87
C THR A 42 -8.75 3.52 11.61
N ALA A 43 -7.49 3.86 11.91
CA ALA A 43 -6.91 5.15 11.59
C ALA A 43 -5.62 5.06 10.77
N VAL A 44 -5.48 5.96 9.81
CA VAL A 44 -4.23 6.20 9.08
C VAL A 44 -3.57 7.45 9.66
N ILE A 45 -2.37 7.29 10.22
CA ILE A 45 -1.49 8.37 10.67
C ILE A 45 -0.55 8.69 9.53
N SER A 46 -0.61 9.91 9.00
CA SER A 46 0.23 10.31 7.87
C SER A 46 0.83 11.68 8.08
N LYS A 47 2.17 11.77 7.98
CA LYS A 47 2.92 13.04 8.14
C LYS A 47 2.73 14.04 7.00
N VAL A 48 2.08 13.62 5.91
CA VAL A 48 1.64 14.45 4.80
C VAL A 48 0.20 14.07 4.47
N PHE A 49 -0.54 14.94 3.80
CA PHE A 49 -1.84 14.56 3.23
C PHE A 49 -1.70 13.29 2.35
N PRO A 50 -2.57 12.27 2.46
CA PRO A 50 -2.33 10.94 1.88
C PRO A 50 -1.96 10.92 0.40
N THR A 51 -2.63 11.74 -0.44
CA THR A 51 -2.34 11.81 -1.88
C THR A 51 -1.03 12.55 -2.22
N ARG A 52 -0.28 13.01 -1.21
CA ARG A 52 1.09 13.55 -1.33
C ARG A 52 2.16 12.51 -1.00
N SER A 53 1.78 11.29 -0.62
CA SER A 53 2.71 10.18 -0.43
C SER A 53 3.44 9.84 -1.73
N HIS A 54 4.68 9.35 -1.63
CA HIS A 54 5.54 9.17 -2.81
C HIS A 54 4.99 8.15 -3.84
N THR A 55 4.11 7.24 -3.44
CA THR A 55 3.35 6.38 -4.37
C THR A 55 2.69 7.18 -5.51
N VAL A 56 2.30 8.45 -5.27
CA VAL A 56 1.68 9.33 -6.29
C VAL A 56 2.60 9.55 -7.50
N SER A 57 3.92 9.46 -7.29
CA SER A 57 4.94 9.69 -8.31
C SER A 57 5.28 8.44 -9.12
N ALA A 58 4.74 7.27 -8.79
CA ALA A 58 4.97 6.06 -9.58
C ALA A 58 4.34 6.20 -10.98
N GLN A 59 5.06 5.79 -12.01
CA GLN A 59 4.67 6.02 -13.41
C GLN A 59 4.34 4.71 -14.12
N GLY A 60 5.36 3.86 -14.28
CA GLY A 60 5.41 2.77 -15.26
C GLY A 60 4.25 1.78 -15.23
N GLY A 61 3.75 1.43 -14.04
CA GLY A 61 2.59 0.57 -13.88
C GLY A 61 2.70 -0.42 -12.72
N ILE A 62 1.81 -1.40 -12.72
CA ILE A 62 1.77 -2.52 -11.77
C ILE A 62 2.04 -3.80 -12.57
N THR A 63 3.14 -4.49 -12.27
CA THR A 63 3.50 -5.74 -12.96
C THR A 63 2.60 -6.88 -12.46
N CYS A 64 1.81 -7.48 -13.35
CA CYS A 64 0.87 -8.53 -13.00
C CYS A 64 0.41 -9.34 -14.22
N ALA A 65 0.39 -10.67 -14.08
CA ALA A 65 -0.07 -11.59 -15.12
C ALA A 65 -1.61 -11.69 -15.17
N ILE A 66 -2.28 -10.64 -15.65
CA ILE A 66 -3.76 -10.58 -15.81
C ILE A 66 -4.25 -11.11 -17.17
N GLN A 67 -3.35 -11.63 -18.01
CA GLN A 67 -3.67 -12.25 -19.30
C GLN A 67 -4.50 -11.35 -20.23
N SER A 68 -4.25 -10.05 -20.18
CA SER A 68 -4.98 -9.06 -20.97
C SER A 68 -4.38 -8.87 -22.35
N ASP A 69 -3.06 -8.68 -22.43
CA ASP A 69 -2.31 -8.57 -23.70
C ASP A 69 -1.90 -9.94 -24.25
N ASP A 70 -1.42 -10.85 -23.38
CA ASP A 70 -1.10 -12.24 -23.73
C ASP A 70 -2.01 -13.21 -22.97
N PRO A 71 -2.99 -13.85 -23.64
CA PRO A 71 -3.88 -14.83 -23.01
C PRO A 71 -3.16 -16.05 -22.41
N ASN A 72 -1.91 -16.31 -22.80
CA ASN A 72 -1.11 -17.42 -22.28
C ASN A 72 -0.13 -16.99 -21.19
N ASP A 73 -0.12 -15.71 -20.78
CA ASP A 73 0.73 -15.30 -19.65
C ASP A 73 0.37 -16.11 -18.39
N ASP A 74 1.37 -16.30 -17.54
CA ASP A 74 1.28 -17.18 -16.40
C ASP A 74 1.93 -16.52 -15.19
N TRP A 75 1.25 -16.51 -14.06
CA TRP A 75 1.79 -15.96 -12.83
C TRP A 75 3.09 -16.67 -12.40
N ARG A 76 3.29 -17.93 -12.81
CA ARG A 76 4.54 -18.69 -12.56
C ARG A 76 5.70 -18.16 -13.39
N TRP A 77 5.46 -17.58 -14.56
CA TRP A 77 6.49 -16.89 -15.33
C TRP A 77 6.88 -15.57 -14.67
N HIS A 78 5.89 -14.85 -14.14
CA HIS A 78 6.15 -13.67 -13.31
C HIS A 78 6.97 -14.04 -12.06
N MET A 79 6.60 -15.12 -11.35
CA MET A 79 7.38 -15.62 -10.21
C MET A 79 8.82 -15.96 -10.61
N PHE A 80 9.03 -16.66 -11.73
CA PHE A 80 10.37 -16.95 -12.24
C PHE A 80 11.20 -15.68 -12.47
N ASP A 81 10.61 -14.70 -13.16
CA ASP A 81 11.27 -13.42 -13.41
C ASP A 81 11.61 -12.69 -12.11
N THR A 82 10.72 -12.72 -11.11
CA THR A 82 10.94 -12.10 -9.80
C THR A 82 12.03 -12.81 -9.01
N VAL A 83 12.03 -14.15 -8.95
CA VAL A 83 13.08 -14.93 -8.26
C VAL A 83 14.43 -14.68 -8.91
N LYS A 84 14.51 -14.77 -10.25
CA LYS A 84 15.73 -14.47 -10.99
C LYS A 84 16.17 -13.01 -10.80
N GLY A 85 15.24 -12.07 -10.88
CA GLY A 85 15.50 -10.63 -10.72
C GLY A 85 15.91 -10.24 -9.30
N SER A 86 15.49 -11.01 -8.30
CA SER A 86 15.96 -10.89 -6.92
C SER A 86 17.36 -11.44 -6.72
N ASP A 87 18.01 -11.98 -7.76
CA ASP A 87 19.29 -12.70 -7.66
C ASP A 87 19.25 -13.84 -6.62
N TYR A 88 18.10 -14.53 -6.57
CA TYR A 88 17.82 -15.66 -5.69
C TYR A 88 17.90 -15.40 -4.17
N ILE A 89 17.96 -14.12 -3.74
CA ILE A 89 17.87 -13.75 -2.32
C ILE A 89 16.46 -13.38 -1.87
N GLY A 90 15.48 -13.39 -2.78
CA GLY A 90 14.07 -13.20 -2.43
C GLY A 90 13.43 -14.46 -1.86
N ASP A 91 12.68 -14.31 -0.78
CA ASP A 91 11.91 -15.41 -0.17
C ASP A 91 10.83 -15.90 -1.13
N GLN A 92 10.99 -17.12 -1.65
CA GLN A 92 10.17 -17.60 -2.76
C GLN A 92 8.70 -17.81 -2.37
N GLU A 93 8.41 -18.11 -1.09
CA GLU A 93 7.04 -18.21 -0.58
C GLU A 93 6.30 -16.87 -0.67
N ALA A 94 6.99 -15.76 -0.34
CA ALA A 94 6.42 -14.42 -0.46
C ALA A 94 6.25 -14.00 -1.92
N ILE A 95 7.22 -14.36 -2.78
CA ILE A 95 7.14 -14.08 -4.22
C ILE A 95 6.00 -14.88 -4.87
N GLU A 96 5.86 -16.16 -4.53
CA GLU A 96 4.76 -17.02 -4.99
C GLU A 96 3.42 -16.36 -4.67
N TYR A 97 3.19 -16.01 -3.40
CA TYR A 97 1.96 -15.36 -2.95
C TYR A 97 1.70 -14.04 -3.70
N MET A 98 2.73 -13.18 -3.83
CA MET A 98 2.63 -11.92 -4.55
C MET A 98 2.21 -12.12 -6.03
N CYS A 99 2.85 -13.07 -6.71
CA CYS A 99 2.59 -13.32 -8.13
C CYS A 99 1.25 -14.01 -8.36
N SER A 100 0.86 -14.96 -7.50
CA SER A 100 -0.40 -15.71 -7.64
C SER A 100 -1.63 -14.89 -7.27
N GLU A 101 -1.57 -14.07 -6.22
CA GLU A 101 -2.71 -13.23 -5.79
C GLU A 101 -2.80 -11.92 -6.58
N GLY A 102 -1.69 -11.49 -7.19
CA GLY A 102 -1.60 -10.24 -7.96
C GLY A 102 -2.76 -10.00 -8.92
N PRO A 103 -3.18 -10.97 -9.77
CA PRO A 103 -4.24 -10.75 -10.75
C PRO A 103 -5.56 -10.33 -10.10
N LYS A 104 -5.94 -11.01 -9.02
CA LYS A 104 -7.14 -10.68 -8.24
C LYS A 104 -7.05 -9.27 -7.66
N ALA A 105 -5.90 -8.90 -7.10
CA ALA A 105 -5.67 -7.56 -6.54
C ALA A 105 -5.73 -6.45 -7.60
N VAL A 106 -5.23 -6.68 -8.83
CA VAL A 106 -5.32 -5.70 -9.92
C VAL A 106 -6.77 -5.49 -10.36
N PHE A 107 -7.55 -6.56 -10.51
CA PHE A 107 -8.97 -6.43 -10.84
C PHE A 107 -9.76 -5.78 -9.71
N GLU A 108 -9.40 -6.01 -8.45
CA GLU A 108 -9.99 -5.31 -7.31
C GLU A 108 -9.82 -3.79 -7.44
N LEU A 109 -8.62 -3.31 -7.78
CA LEU A 109 -8.36 -1.89 -8.02
C LEU A 109 -9.16 -1.34 -9.21
N GLU A 110 -9.33 -2.13 -10.28
CA GLU A 110 -10.14 -1.74 -11.42
C GLU A 110 -11.62 -1.58 -11.03
N HIS A 111 -12.16 -2.50 -10.24
CA HIS A 111 -13.52 -2.42 -9.69
C HIS A 111 -13.71 -1.28 -8.69
N MET A 112 -12.64 -0.80 -8.02
CA MET A 112 -12.66 0.44 -7.23
C MET A 112 -12.70 1.70 -8.11
N GLY A 113 -12.52 1.57 -9.43
CA GLY A 113 -12.52 2.68 -10.39
C GLY A 113 -11.14 3.20 -10.76
N LEU A 114 -10.07 2.42 -10.58
CA LEU A 114 -8.74 2.81 -11.06
C LEU A 114 -8.77 2.94 -12.60
N PRO A 115 -8.50 4.13 -13.15
CA PRO A 115 -8.63 4.40 -14.59
C PRO A 115 -7.43 3.86 -15.38
N PHE A 116 -7.28 2.54 -15.43
CA PHE A 116 -6.31 1.89 -16.32
C PHE A 116 -6.57 2.30 -17.78
N SER A 117 -5.50 2.46 -18.54
CA SER A 117 -5.56 2.52 -20.00
C SER A 117 -6.17 1.22 -20.55
N ARG A 118 -6.77 1.27 -21.75
CA ARG A 118 -7.54 0.16 -22.30
C ARG A 118 -7.00 -0.32 -23.64
N THR A 119 -7.18 -1.60 -23.92
CA THR A 119 -7.05 -2.18 -25.27
C THR A 119 -8.28 -1.82 -26.11
N GLU A 120 -8.26 -2.13 -27.41
CA GLU A 120 -9.42 -1.90 -28.31
C GLU A 120 -10.65 -2.70 -27.87
N GLU A 121 -10.45 -3.84 -27.22
CA GLU A 121 -11.50 -4.73 -26.67
C GLU A 121 -11.97 -4.30 -25.27
N GLY A 122 -11.45 -3.18 -24.74
CA GLY A 122 -11.84 -2.64 -23.43
C GLY A 122 -11.20 -3.32 -22.23
N ARG A 123 -10.21 -4.21 -22.44
CA ARG A 123 -9.45 -4.83 -21.35
C ARG A 123 -8.36 -3.89 -20.82
N ILE A 124 -7.79 -4.18 -19.66
CA ILE A 124 -6.68 -3.39 -19.08
C ILE A 124 -5.46 -3.46 -20.01
N TYR A 125 -4.96 -2.31 -20.45
CA TYR A 125 -3.73 -2.23 -21.23
C TYR A 125 -2.52 -2.67 -20.38
N GLN A 126 -1.67 -3.52 -20.97
CA GLN A 126 -0.37 -3.91 -20.42
C GLN A 126 0.75 -3.45 -21.36
N ARG A 127 1.93 -3.11 -20.80
CA ARG A 127 3.13 -2.72 -21.55
C ARG A 127 4.34 -3.58 -21.19
N PRO A 128 5.36 -3.68 -22.07
CA PRO A 128 6.63 -4.29 -21.73
C PRO A 128 7.35 -3.50 -20.63
N PHE A 129 8.13 -4.22 -19.82
CA PHE A 129 9.04 -3.65 -18.84
C PHE A 129 10.29 -4.52 -18.68
N GLY A 130 11.31 -3.96 -18.05
CA GLY A 130 12.60 -4.65 -17.86
C GLY A 130 12.45 -5.94 -17.06
N GLY A 131 13.16 -6.99 -17.48
CA GLY A 131 13.22 -8.26 -16.75
C GLY A 131 11.96 -9.13 -16.84
N GLN A 132 11.04 -8.86 -17.77
CA GLN A 132 9.80 -9.62 -17.94
C GLN A 132 9.92 -10.56 -19.15
N SER A 133 9.77 -11.87 -18.92
CA SER A 133 9.91 -12.90 -19.94
C SER A 133 8.74 -13.89 -19.96
N LYS A 134 8.56 -14.55 -21.10
CA LYS A 134 7.61 -15.67 -21.27
C LYS A 134 8.34 -17.01 -21.10
N ASP A 135 7.60 -18.07 -20.81
CA ASP A 135 8.11 -19.45 -20.70
C ASP A 135 9.44 -19.56 -19.93
N TYR A 136 9.44 -19.12 -18.66
CA TYR A 136 10.59 -19.20 -17.77
C TYR A 136 11.90 -18.68 -18.39
N GLY A 137 11.85 -17.52 -19.07
CA GLY A 137 13.01 -16.90 -19.70
C GLY A 137 13.27 -17.28 -21.17
N LYS A 138 12.50 -18.21 -21.74
CA LYS A 138 12.78 -18.77 -23.08
C LYS A 138 11.90 -18.19 -24.18
N GLY A 139 10.73 -17.65 -23.82
CA GLY A 139 9.71 -17.19 -24.76
C GLY A 139 9.82 -15.72 -25.18
N GLY A 140 10.95 -15.07 -24.92
CA GLY A 140 11.17 -13.65 -25.24
C GLY A 140 10.47 -12.69 -24.26
N GLN A 141 10.32 -11.42 -24.67
CA GLN A 141 9.77 -10.33 -23.86
C GLN A 141 8.28 -10.55 -23.54
N ALA A 142 7.91 -10.43 -22.27
CA ALA A 142 6.51 -10.38 -21.84
C ALA A 142 5.97 -8.94 -21.74
N THR A 143 4.65 -8.81 -21.82
CA THR A 143 3.93 -7.55 -21.73
C THR A 143 2.94 -7.64 -20.56
N ARG A 144 3.42 -7.42 -19.34
CA ARG A 144 2.58 -7.64 -18.14
C ARG A 144 2.52 -6.49 -17.15
N THR A 145 2.88 -5.29 -17.56
CA THR A 145 2.79 -4.11 -16.70
C THR A 145 1.50 -3.34 -16.98
N CYS A 146 0.52 -3.46 -16.09
CA CYS A 146 -0.76 -2.75 -16.17
C CYS A 146 -0.55 -1.26 -15.91
N ALA A 147 -1.04 -0.38 -16.80
CA ALA A 147 -0.72 1.04 -16.73
C ALA A 147 -1.94 1.95 -16.89
N ALA A 148 -1.92 3.09 -16.20
CA ALA A 148 -2.76 4.25 -16.48
C ALA A 148 -1.89 5.33 -17.11
N ALA A 149 -1.71 5.24 -18.43
CA ALA A 149 -0.69 5.97 -19.19
C ALA A 149 0.69 5.87 -18.50
N ASP A 150 1.26 7.00 -18.11
CA ASP A 150 2.51 7.15 -17.37
C ASP A 150 2.28 7.72 -15.95
N ARG A 151 1.05 7.61 -15.43
CA ARG A 151 0.62 8.18 -14.14
C ARG A 151 -0.04 7.13 -13.23
N THR A 152 0.38 5.88 -13.34
CA THR A 152 -0.29 4.77 -12.63
C THR A 152 -0.30 4.94 -11.11
N GLY A 153 0.77 5.48 -10.53
CA GLY A 153 0.86 5.79 -9.10
C GLY A 153 -0.12 6.88 -8.66
N HIS A 154 -0.28 7.93 -9.46
CA HIS A 154 -1.28 8.97 -9.23
C HIS A 154 -2.69 8.39 -9.22
N SER A 155 -3.04 7.63 -10.27
CA SER A 155 -4.33 6.96 -10.38
C SER A 155 -4.59 6.01 -9.21
N LEU A 156 -3.63 5.13 -8.90
CA LEU A 156 -3.72 4.18 -7.78
C LEU A 156 -3.96 4.88 -6.45
N LEU A 157 -3.16 5.91 -6.14
CA LEU A 157 -3.21 6.55 -4.84
C LEU A 157 -4.52 7.33 -4.64
N HIS A 158 -5.01 8.00 -5.67
CA HIS A 158 -6.29 8.70 -5.62
C HIS A 158 -7.47 7.73 -5.51
N THR A 159 -7.46 6.61 -6.24
CA THR A 159 -8.49 5.57 -6.13
C THR A 159 -8.54 4.97 -4.72
N LEU A 160 -7.39 4.61 -4.15
CA LEU A 160 -7.34 4.07 -2.79
C LEU A 160 -7.79 5.09 -1.74
N TYR A 161 -7.42 6.36 -1.89
CA TYR A 161 -7.90 7.42 -0.98
C TYR A 161 -9.43 7.55 -1.03
N GLN A 162 -10.02 7.57 -2.23
CA GLN A 162 -11.49 7.62 -2.40
C GLN A 162 -12.18 6.38 -1.82
N ALA A 163 -11.61 5.19 -2.00
CA ALA A 163 -12.13 3.96 -1.42
C ALA A 163 -12.12 4.00 0.11
N ASN A 164 -11.04 4.51 0.73
CA ASN A 164 -10.96 4.67 2.19
C ASN A 164 -11.99 5.67 2.73
N LEU A 165 -12.24 6.78 2.02
CA LEU A 165 -13.31 7.72 2.38
C LEU A 165 -14.68 7.04 2.39
N LYS A 166 -14.96 6.22 1.38
CA LYS A 166 -16.21 5.43 1.29
C LYS A 166 -16.32 4.40 2.43
N ALA A 167 -15.20 3.77 2.80
CA ALA A 167 -15.16 2.77 3.87
C ALA A 167 -15.19 3.36 5.29
N GLY A 168 -15.11 4.68 5.45
CA GLY A 168 -15.14 5.34 6.76
C GLY A 168 -13.84 5.23 7.55
N THR A 169 -12.70 5.11 6.86
CA THR A 169 -11.38 5.13 7.51
C THR A 169 -11.11 6.51 8.13
N ASN A 170 -10.59 6.53 9.36
CA ASN A 170 -10.21 7.78 10.02
C ASN A 170 -8.83 8.22 9.52
N PHE A 171 -8.67 9.52 9.26
CA PHE A 171 -7.40 10.08 8.79
C PHE A 171 -6.87 11.11 9.79
N LEU A 172 -5.71 10.80 10.38
CA LEU A 172 -4.90 11.72 11.15
C LEU A 172 -3.87 12.34 10.19
N ASN A 173 -4.34 13.32 9.42
CA ASN A 173 -3.58 13.99 8.36
C ASN A 173 -2.60 15.00 8.95
N GLU A 174 -1.35 14.99 8.47
CA GLU A 174 -0.26 15.81 8.99
C GLU A 174 0.00 15.56 10.47
N TRP A 175 -0.01 14.28 10.84
CA TRP A 175 0.44 13.79 12.15
C TRP A 175 1.76 13.04 12.00
N PHE A 176 2.69 13.31 12.89
CA PHE A 176 4.02 12.71 12.88
C PHE A 176 4.13 11.67 14.00
N ALA A 177 4.17 10.39 13.63
CA ALA A 177 4.49 9.30 14.56
C ALA A 177 5.97 9.40 14.97
N VAL A 178 6.23 9.35 16.27
CA VAL A 178 7.56 9.53 16.86
C VAL A 178 8.16 8.17 17.20
N ASP A 179 7.45 7.38 17.99
CA ASP A 179 7.94 6.09 18.47
C ASP A 179 6.78 5.14 18.82
N MET A 180 7.08 3.85 18.88
CA MET A 180 6.15 2.82 19.32
C MET A 180 6.01 2.81 20.84
N VAL A 181 4.84 2.43 21.33
CA VAL A 181 4.62 2.20 22.76
C VAL A 181 4.63 0.69 23.02
N LEU A 182 5.50 0.26 23.94
CA LEU A 182 5.55 -1.13 24.41
C LEU A 182 4.90 -1.25 25.79
N ASN A 183 4.15 -2.33 26.01
CA ASN A 183 3.68 -2.68 27.35
C ASN A 183 4.78 -3.42 28.16
N SER A 184 4.46 -3.83 29.39
CA SER A 184 5.39 -4.56 30.27
C SER A 184 5.86 -5.91 29.72
N ASP A 185 5.08 -6.51 28.81
CA ASP A 185 5.37 -7.80 28.20
C ASP A 185 6.18 -7.63 26.89
N GLY A 186 6.52 -6.39 26.51
CA GLY A 186 7.23 -6.07 25.28
C GLY A 186 6.36 -6.04 24.02
N ALA A 187 5.03 -6.11 24.16
CA ALA A 187 4.12 -6.03 23.02
C ALA A 187 3.85 -4.57 22.62
N VAL A 188 3.76 -4.33 21.31
CA VAL A 188 3.37 -3.02 20.75
C VAL A 188 1.89 -2.76 21.03
N VAL A 189 1.59 -1.61 21.62
CA VAL A 189 0.24 -1.20 22.03
C VAL A 189 -0.16 0.18 21.49
N GLY A 190 0.50 0.62 20.42
CA GLY A 190 0.24 1.89 19.74
C GLY A 190 1.51 2.70 19.48
N VAL A 191 1.34 4.00 19.28
CA VAL A 191 2.44 4.95 19.01
C VAL A 191 2.26 6.26 19.77
N ILE A 192 3.36 6.94 20.05
CA ILE A 192 3.36 8.37 20.37
C ILE A 192 3.41 9.13 19.05
N ALA A 193 2.51 10.10 18.87
CA ALA A 193 2.49 10.96 17.71
C ALA A 193 2.18 12.41 18.10
N PHE A 194 2.54 13.37 17.25
CA PHE A 194 2.10 14.75 17.41
C PHE A 194 1.40 15.27 16.16
N GLU A 195 0.39 16.10 16.38
CA GLU A 195 -0.29 16.85 15.34
C GLU A 195 0.61 18.00 14.89
N ILE A 196 1.01 18.04 13.63
CA ILE A 196 1.95 19.05 13.12
C ILE A 196 1.34 20.46 13.22
N GLU A 197 0.03 20.60 12.99
CA GLU A 197 -0.69 21.87 13.03
C GLU A 197 -0.64 22.53 14.42
N THR A 198 -0.89 21.76 15.48
CA THR A 198 -1.03 22.30 16.84
C THR A 198 0.19 22.06 17.73
N GLY A 199 1.06 21.12 17.36
CA GLY A 199 2.17 20.63 18.18
C GLY A 199 1.74 19.78 19.37
N LYS A 200 0.45 19.45 19.51
CA LYS A 200 -0.05 18.60 20.60
C LYS A 200 0.39 17.16 20.41
N ILE A 201 0.78 16.53 21.51
CA ILE A 201 1.30 15.17 21.54
C ILE A 201 0.23 14.25 22.11
N TYR A 202 0.09 13.08 21.50
CA TYR A 202 -0.91 12.09 21.82
C TYR A 202 -0.28 10.71 21.95
N TYR A 203 -0.86 9.90 22.83
CA TYR A 203 -0.72 8.46 22.74
C TYR A 203 -1.87 7.91 21.90
N ILE A 204 -1.55 7.38 20.72
CA ILE A 204 -2.52 6.71 19.86
C ILE A 204 -2.42 5.22 20.14
N LYS A 205 -3.39 4.73 20.93
CA LYS A 205 -3.46 3.35 21.39
C LYS A 205 -4.16 2.46 20.36
N SER A 206 -3.65 1.25 20.19
CA SER A 206 -4.20 0.27 19.25
C SER A 206 -4.00 -1.16 19.74
N LYS A 207 -4.78 -2.09 19.19
CA LYS A 207 -4.53 -3.54 19.32
C LYS A 207 -3.57 -4.05 18.25
N ALA A 208 -3.55 -3.38 17.09
CA ALA A 208 -2.61 -3.64 16.01
C ALA A 208 -2.01 -2.32 15.49
N THR A 209 -0.70 -2.28 15.32
CA THR A 209 0.05 -1.17 14.72
C THR A 209 0.76 -1.69 13.48
N VAL A 210 0.46 -1.08 12.34
CA VAL A 210 1.02 -1.39 11.01
C VAL A 210 1.93 -0.27 10.55
#